data_AF-A0A963FPZ9-F1
#
_entry.id   AF-A0A963FPZ9-F1
#
_cell.length_a   1.000
_cell.length_b   1.000
_cell.length_c   1.000
_cell.angle_alpha   90.00
_cell.angle_beta   90.00
_cell.angle_gamma   90.00
#
_symmetry.space_group_name_H-M   'P 1'
#
loop_
_entity.id
_entity.type
_entity.pdbx_description
1 polymer ?
#
loop_
_entity_poly.entity_id
_entity_poly.type
_entity_poly.pdbx_seq_one_letter_code
_entity_poly.pdbx_strand_id
1 'polypeptide(L)'
;MKSGIEQLSGTDISDVKVHYNSDKPARLQAHAYAQGTDIHIAPGEEKQLPHEAWHVVQQKQGRVQPTRQAPGNINVNDDAGLEREADVMGQKGLTAGRESFVKNSAHQLRQKKRAASADNRIVQRKILLD
;
A
#
# COMPACT_ATOMS: atom_id res chain seq x y z
N MET A 1 -2.62 1.03 -2.17
CA MET A 1 -1.17 0.86 -1.90
C MET A 1 -0.93 -0.32 -0.97
N LYS A 2 -1.23 -0.21 0.34
CA LYS A 2 -0.94 -1.24 1.35
C LYS A 2 -1.28 -2.68 0.92
N SER A 3 -2.54 -2.91 0.55
CA SER A 3 -3.00 -4.21 0.06
C SER A 3 -2.26 -4.72 -1.18
N GLY A 4 -1.81 -3.82 -2.06
CA GLY A 4 -1.00 -4.18 -3.22
C GLY A 4 0.43 -4.56 -2.84
N ILE A 5 1.02 -3.87 -1.87
CA ILE A 5 2.35 -4.21 -1.32
C ILE A 5 2.30 -5.58 -0.62
N GLU A 6 1.30 -5.83 0.23
CA GLU A 6 1.07 -7.13 0.89
C GLU A 6 0.87 -8.25 -0.13
N GLN A 7 0.05 -8.00 -1.16
CA GLN A 7 -0.21 -8.96 -2.23
C GLN A 7 1.04 -9.31 -3.04
N LEU A 8 1.89 -8.32 -3.36
CA LEU A 8 3.11 -8.53 -4.15
C LEU A 8 4.21 -9.20 -3.34
N SER A 9 4.31 -8.88 -2.05
CA SER A 9 5.41 -9.34 -1.19
C SER A 9 5.10 -10.61 -0.39
N GLY A 10 3.82 -10.95 -0.22
CA GLY A 10 3.40 -11.98 0.73
C GLY A 10 3.70 -11.62 2.20
N THR A 11 4.06 -10.37 2.48
CA THR A 11 4.47 -9.90 3.80
C THR A 11 3.38 -9.06 4.43
N ASP A 12 3.04 -9.35 5.68
CA ASP A 12 2.10 -8.53 6.44
C ASP A 12 2.77 -7.22 6.88
N ILE A 13 2.22 -6.10 6.40
CA ILE A 13 2.60 -4.74 6.79
C ILE A 13 1.44 -4.04 7.50
N SER A 14 0.56 -4.83 8.14
CA SER A 14 -0.62 -4.30 8.80
C SER A 14 -0.33 -3.38 9.97
N ASP A 15 0.80 -3.62 10.63
CA ASP A 15 1.37 -2.93 11.78
C ASP A 15 2.14 -1.65 11.43
N VAL A 16 2.31 -1.34 10.14
CA VAL A 16 3.07 -0.16 9.70
C VAL A 16 2.38 1.15 10.08
N LYS A 17 3.14 2.05 10.69
CA LYS A 17 2.72 3.40 11.07
C LYS A 17 3.42 4.42 10.20
N VAL A 18 2.64 5.30 9.58
CA VAL A 18 3.16 6.38 8.74
C VAL A 18 3.01 7.70 9.47
N HIS A 19 4.14 8.35 9.72
CA HIS A 19 4.25 9.66 10.34
C HIS A 19 4.45 10.71 9.25
N TYR A 20 3.35 11.28 8.77
CA TYR A 20 3.37 12.37 7.79
C TYR A 20 3.83 13.69 8.41
N ASN A 21 4.36 14.58 7.58
CA ASN A 21 4.87 15.89 7.99
C ASN A 21 5.90 15.80 9.14
N SER A 22 6.71 14.74 9.15
CA SER A 22 7.71 14.50 10.18
C SER A 22 8.95 15.37 9.96
N ASP A 23 9.48 15.91 11.05
CA ASP A 23 10.76 16.65 11.09
C ASP A 23 11.99 15.72 11.11
N LYS A 24 11.79 14.42 11.36
CA LYS A 24 12.89 13.47 11.54
C LYS A 24 13.74 13.23 10.28
N PRO A 25 13.17 13.09 9.06
CA PRO A 25 13.98 12.83 7.86
C PRO A 25 15.04 13.91 7.61
N ALA A 26 14.75 15.17 7.92
CA ALA A 26 15.70 16.28 7.77
C ALA A 26 16.99 16.10 8.59
N ARG A 27 16.91 15.42 9.76
CA ARG A 27 18.08 15.12 10.61
C ARG A 27 19.05 14.13 9.96
N LEU A 28 18.56 13.36 8.99
CA LEU A 28 19.32 12.39 8.19
C LEU A 28 19.57 12.88 6.77
N GLN A 29 19.24 14.15 6.47
CA GLN A 29 19.29 14.70 5.10
C GLN A 29 18.47 13.88 4.09
N ALA A 30 17.35 13.32 4.55
CA ALA A 30 16.46 12.47 3.76
C ALA A 30 15.07 13.11 3.58
N HIS A 31 14.37 12.71 2.52
CA HIS A 31 12.97 13.08 2.29
C HIS A 31 11.99 12.19 3.08
N ALA A 32 12.38 10.93 3.29
CA ALA A 32 11.66 9.95 4.06
C ALA A 32 12.63 8.86 4.55
N TYR A 33 12.18 8.02 5.48
CA TYR A 33 12.86 6.76 5.79
C TYR A 33 11.91 5.76 6.46
N ALA A 34 12.22 4.48 6.33
CA ALA A 34 11.63 3.36 7.05
C ALA A 34 12.57 2.81 8.14
N GLN A 35 12.04 2.63 9.34
CA GLN A 35 12.74 1.99 10.45
C GLN A 35 11.81 1.02 11.19
N GLY A 36 12.01 -0.28 10.98
CA GLY A 36 11.14 -1.31 11.53
C GLY A 36 9.73 -1.19 10.96
N THR A 37 8.76 -0.87 11.81
CA THR A 37 7.35 -0.68 11.43
C THR A 37 6.97 0.78 11.24
N ASP A 38 7.91 1.71 11.38
CA ASP A 38 7.65 3.14 11.32
C ASP A 38 8.20 3.72 10.02
N ILE A 39 7.38 4.50 9.33
CA ILE A 39 7.77 5.28 8.15
C ILE A 39 7.62 6.75 8.50
N HIS A 40 8.68 7.53 8.32
CA HIS A 40 8.68 8.98 8.52
C HIS A 40 8.74 9.68 7.17
N ILE A 41 7.78 10.55 6.87
CA ILE A 41 7.68 11.30 5.61
C ILE A 41 7.82 12.80 5.90
N ALA A 42 8.75 13.49 5.23
CA ALA A 42 8.86 14.94 5.33
C ALA A 42 7.64 15.65 4.71
N PRO A 43 7.33 16.90 5.11
CA PRO A 43 6.22 17.64 4.53
C PRO A 43 6.30 17.73 3.00
N GLY A 44 5.25 17.30 2.29
CA GLY A 44 5.17 17.33 0.82
C GLY A 44 5.88 16.19 0.08
N GLU A 45 6.40 15.19 0.79
CA GLU A 45 7.12 14.04 0.23
C GLU A 45 6.31 12.74 0.25
N GLU A 46 4.98 12.81 0.24
CA GLU A 46 4.08 11.63 0.29
C GLU A 46 4.29 10.66 -0.87
N LYS A 47 4.84 11.13 -1.98
CA LYS A 47 5.22 10.31 -3.13
C LYS A 47 6.28 9.24 -2.80
N GLN A 48 7.05 9.43 -1.73
CA GLN A 48 8.06 8.46 -1.28
C GLN A 48 7.42 7.26 -0.56
N LEU A 49 6.18 7.38 -0.09
CA LEU A 49 5.55 6.35 0.73
C LEU A 49 5.55 4.94 0.13
N PRO A 50 5.28 4.72 -1.18
CA PRO A 50 5.32 3.38 -1.76
C PRO A 50 6.72 2.77 -1.72
N HIS A 51 7.77 3.58 -1.87
CA HIS A 51 9.17 3.19 -1.76
C HIS A 51 9.49 2.75 -0.33
N GLU A 52 9.19 3.61 0.65
CA GLU A 52 9.42 3.33 2.06
C GLU A 52 8.62 2.12 2.58
N ALA A 53 7.40 1.92 2.07
CA ALA A 53 6.62 0.73 2.39
C ALA A 53 7.31 -0.55 1.90
N TRP A 54 8.04 -0.50 0.78
CA TRP A 54 8.82 -1.65 0.31
C TRP A 54 10.10 -1.86 1.14
N HIS A 55 10.71 -0.80 1.67
CA HIS A 55 11.78 -0.95 2.65
C HIS A 55 11.33 -1.70 3.91
N VAL A 56 10.11 -1.45 4.40
CA VAL A 56 9.56 -2.23 5.52
C VAL A 56 9.45 -3.72 5.16
N VAL A 57 9.02 -4.04 3.94
CA VAL A 57 8.99 -5.44 3.45
C VAL A 57 10.40 -6.04 3.48
N GLN A 58 11.41 -5.34 2.96
CA GLN A 58 12.79 -5.82 2.96
C GLN A 58 13.31 -6.06 4.39
N GLN A 59 13.02 -5.15 5.32
CA GLN A 59 13.39 -5.27 6.73
C GLN A 59 12.71 -6.48 7.40
N LYS A 60 11.40 -6.68 7.18
CA LYS A 60 10.65 -7.83 7.69
C LYS A 60 11.12 -9.16 7.09
N GLN A 61 11.62 -9.16 5.86
CA GLN A 61 12.22 -10.33 5.22
C GLN A 61 13.65 -10.62 5.71
N GLY A 62 14.23 -9.79 6.57
CA GLY A 62 15.58 -9.99 7.13
C GLY A 62 16.70 -9.80 6.10
N ARG A 63 16.43 -9.13 4.97
CA ARG A 63 17.41 -8.93 3.89
C ARG A 63 18.30 -7.70 4.09
N VAL A 64 17.88 -6.77 4.95
CA VAL A 64 18.56 -5.49 5.16
C VAL A 64 19.66 -5.63 6.21
N GLN A 65 20.90 -5.37 5.81
CA GLN A 65 22.06 -5.29 6.70
C GLN A 65 22.68 -3.90 6.62
N PRO A 66 23.23 -3.33 7.72
CA PRO A 66 23.94 -2.06 7.66
C PRO A 66 25.10 -2.12 6.67
N THR A 67 25.20 -1.17 5.74
CA THR A 67 26.32 -1.01 4.82
C THR A 67 27.22 0.15 5.24
N ARG A 68 26.67 1.12 5.99
CA ARG A 68 27.40 2.29 6.50
C ARG A 68 26.79 2.86 7.77
N GLN A 69 27.48 3.82 8.37
CA GLN A 69 26.97 4.64 9.47
C GLN A 69 26.77 6.08 9.03
N ALA A 70 25.63 6.65 9.40
CA ALA A 70 25.29 8.07 9.28
C ALA A 70 25.57 8.82 10.60
N PRO A 71 25.58 10.16 10.60
CA PRO A 71 25.75 10.95 11.82
C PRO A 71 24.82 10.48 12.96
N GLY A 72 25.35 10.46 14.19
CA GLY A 72 24.63 9.93 15.35
C GLY A 72 24.68 8.40 15.49
N ASN A 73 25.63 7.73 14.85
CA ASN A 73 25.82 6.26 14.87
C ASN A 73 24.58 5.50 14.39
N ILE A 74 23.89 6.06 13.41
CA ILE A 74 22.71 5.46 12.82
C ILE A 74 23.17 4.52 11.71
N ASN A 75 22.87 3.24 11.86
CA ASN A 75 23.13 2.24 10.84
C ASN A 75 22.19 2.44 9.64
N VAL A 76 22.76 2.54 8.45
CA VAL A 76 22.03 2.74 7.19
C VAL A 76 22.41 1.62 6.22
N ASN A 77 21.45 1.20 5.41
CA ASN A 77 21.68 0.38 4.23
C ASN A 77 21.54 1.27 3.00
N ASP A 78 22.54 1.27 2.12
CA ASP A 78 22.55 1.95 0.82
C ASP A 78 22.82 0.97 -0.34
N ASP A 79 22.37 -0.29 -0.18
CA ASP A 79 22.49 -1.31 -1.22
C ASP A 79 21.65 -0.92 -2.44
N ALA A 80 22.33 -0.63 -3.56
CA ALA A 80 21.67 -0.16 -4.77
C ALA A 80 20.67 -1.17 -5.37
N GLY A 81 20.84 -2.47 -5.09
CA GLY A 81 19.90 -3.50 -5.51
C GLY A 81 18.58 -3.40 -4.73
N LEU A 82 18.66 -3.25 -3.41
CA LEU A 82 17.50 -3.05 -2.54
C LEU A 82 16.78 -1.72 -2.82
N GLU A 83 17.51 -0.63 -3.06
CA GLU A 83 16.91 0.66 -3.44
C GLU A 83 16.12 0.54 -4.76
N ARG A 84 16.73 -0.06 -5.78
CA ARG A 84 16.07 -0.26 -7.08
C ARG A 84 14.85 -1.17 -6.97
N GLU A 85 14.92 -2.19 -6.12
CA GLU A 85 13.77 -3.06 -5.86
C GLU A 85 12.63 -2.27 -5.21
N ALA A 86 12.93 -1.40 -4.23
CA ALA A 86 11.95 -0.56 -3.56
C ALA A 86 11.26 0.43 -4.52
N ASP A 87 12.01 1.05 -5.43
CA ASP A 87 11.46 1.91 -6.48
C ASP A 87 10.43 1.15 -7.34
N VAL A 88 10.85 0.01 -7.89
CA VAL A 88 10.04 -0.75 -8.85
C VAL A 88 8.81 -1.34 -8.17
N MET A 89 9.00 -1.95 -7.01
CA MET A 89 7.95 -2.70 -6.34
C MET A 89 6.99 -1.79 -5.57
N GLY A 90 7.48 -0.67 -5.02
CA GLY A 90 6.63 0.38 -4.48
C GLY A 90 5.62 0.88 -5.50
N GLN A 91 6.08 1.17 -6.73
CA GLN A 91 5.21 1.59 -7.83
C GLN A 91 4.22 0.49 -8.25
N LYS A 92 4.66 -0.76 -8.35
CA LYS A 92 3.76 -1.90 -8.63
C LYS A 92 2.72 -2.09 -7.54
N GLY A 93 3.05 -1.82 -6.28
CA GLY A 93 2.09 -1.90 -5.16
C GLY A 93 0.93 -0.91 -5.28
N LEU A 94 1.16 0.23 -5.93
CA LEU A 94 0.07 1.18 -6.23
C LEU A 94 -0.92 0.60 -7.26
N THR A 95 -0.42 0.01 -8.34
CA THR A 95 -1.26 -0.54 -9.41
C THR A 95 -2.02 -1.79 -8.93
N ALA A 96 -1.34 -2.72 -8.27
CA ALA A 96 -1.94 -3.95 -7.73
C ALA A 96 -3.05 -3.64 -6.71
N GLY A 97 -2.82 -2.66 -5.82
CA GLY A 97 -3.83 -2.23 -4.86
C GLY A 97 -5.09 -1.65 -5.53
N ARG A 98 -4.93 -0.92 -6.64
CA ARG A 98 -6.04 -0.36 -7.41
C ARG A 98 -6.85 -1.45 -8.11
N GLU A 99 -6.20 -2.42 -8.72
CA GLU A 99 -6.88 -3.56 -9.36
C GLU A 99 -7.70 -4.39 -8.35
N SER A 100 -7.11 -4.68 -7.19
CA SER A 100 -7.78 -5.42 -6.12
C SER A 100 -9.02 -4.68 -5.61
N PHE A 101 -8.96 -3.35 -5.46
CA PHE A 101 -10.12 -2.54 -5.09
C PHE A 101 -11.24 -2.60 -6.16
N VAL A 102 -10.90 -2.51 -7.44
CA VAL A 102 -11.88 -2.58 -8.54
C VAL A 102 -12.56 -3.95 -8.60
N LYS A 103 -11.78 -5.04 -8.50
CA LYS A 103 -12.32 -6.41 -8.50
C LYS A 103 -13.29 -6.64 -7.34
N ASN A 104 -12.93 -6.19 -6.14
CA ASN A 104 -13.78 -6.30 -4.96
C ASN A 104 -15.08 -5.49 -5.09
N SER A 105 -14.99 -4.27 -5.64
CA SER A 105 -16.16 -3.40 -5.86
C SER A 105 -17.13 -3.99 -6.89
N ALA A 106 -16.60 -4.51 -8.01
CA ALA A 106 -17.41 -5.17 -9.04
C ALA A 106 -18.10 -6.44 -8.50
N HIS A 107 -17.41 -7.21 -7.67
CA HIS A 107 -17.99 -8.38 -7.01
C HIS A 107 -19.14 -8.00 -6.07
N GLN A 108 -18.97 -6.97 -5.25
CA GLN A 108 -20.01 -6.50 -4.33
C GLN A 108 -21.26 -5.97 -5.06
N LEU A 109 -21.08 -5.26 -6.19
CA LEU A 109 -22.19 -4.80 -7.03
C LEU A 109 -22.96 -5.97 -7.67
N ARG A 110 -22.25 -7.02 -8.14
CA ARG A 110 -22.89 -8.22 -8.70
C ARG A 110 -23.70 -8.97 -7.64
N GLN A 111 -23.20 -9.08 -6.41
CA GLN A 111 -23.93 -9.68 -5.29
C GLN A 111 -25.19 -8.87 -4.94
N LYS A 112 -25.10 -7.54 -4.87
CA LYS A 112 -26.26 -6.66 -4.64
C LYS A 112 -27.32 -6.79 -5.75
N LYS A 113 -26.93 -6.83 -7.02
CA LYS A 113 -27.86 -7.07 -8.15
C LYS A 113 -28.55 -8.43 -8.07
N ARG A 114 -27.83 -9.49 -7.68
CA ARG A 114 -28.43 -10.82 -7.47
C ARG A 114 -29.42 -10.83 -6.32
N ALA A 115 -29.11 -10.15 -5.21
CA ALA A 115 -30.04 -10.00 -4.09
C ALA A 115 -31.29 -9.19 -4.46
N ALA A 116 -31.15 -8.11 -5.25
CA ALA A 116 -32.28 -7.30 -5.72
C ALA A 116 -33.14 -8.04 -6.77
N SER A 117 -32.52 -8.87 -7.63
CA SER A 117 -33.23 -9.69 -8.62
C SER A 117 -33.99 -10.87 -8.01
N ALA A 118 -33.71 -11.24 -6.75
CA ALA A 118 -34.43 -12.31 -6.06
C ALA A 118 -35.81 -11.85 -5.53
N ASP A 119 -36.06 -10.54 -5.42
CA ASP A 119 -37.39 -9.96 -5.14
C ASP A 119 -38.10 -9.62 -6.47
N ASN A 120 -38.32 -10.63 -7.31
CA ASN A 120 -38.99 -10.47 -8.59
C ASN A 120 -40.52 -10.53 -8.40
N ARG A 121 -41.10 -9.52 -7.73
CA ARG A 121 -42.56 -9.26 -7.75
C ARG A 121 -42.98 -8.69 -9.10
N ILE A 122 -42.83 -9.47 -10.17
CA ILE A 122 -43.45 -9.16 -11.46
C ILE A 122 -44.95 -9.41 -11.32
N VAL A 123 -45.73 -8.34 -11.30
CA VAL A 123 -47.18 -8.43 -11.46
C VAL A 123 -47.48 -8.32 -12.95
N GLN A 124 -47.91 -9.42 -13.57
CA GLN A 124 -48.59 -9.35 -14.87
C GLN A 124 -50.05 -8.95 -14.64
N ARG A 125 -50.47 -7.83 -15.24
CA ARG A 125 -51.87 -7.40 -15.26
C ARG A 125 -52.41 -7.46 -16.68
N LYS A 126 -53.56 -8.11 -16.85
CA LYS A 126 -54.42 -7.97 -18.03
C LYS A 126 -55.31 -6.74 -17.82
N ILE A 127 -55.24 -5.77 -18.74
CA ILE A 127 -56.18 -4.63 -18.76
C ILE A 127 -57.45 -5.12 -19.44
N LEU A 128 -58.60 -4.93 -18.80
CA LEU A 128 -59.91 -5.00 -19.46
C LEU A 128 -60.20 -3.58 -19.95
N LEU A 129 -60.40 -3.47 -21.26
CA LEU A 129 -60.95 -2.27 -21.88
C LEU A 129 -62.48 -2.42 -21.85
N ASP A 130 -63.15 -1.36 -21.41
CA ASP A 130 -64.61 -1.22 -21.49
C ASP A 130 -65.05 -0.96 -22.94
#